data_AF-A0A093DYA7-F1
#
_entry.id   AF-A0A093DYA7-F1
#
_cell.length_a   1.000
_cell.length_b   1.000
_cell.length_c   1.000
_cell.angle_alpha   90.00
_cell.angle_beta   90.00
_cell.angle_gamma   90.00
#
_symmetry.space_group_name_H-M   'P 1'
#
loop_
_entity.id
_entity.type
_entity.pdbx_description
1 polymer ?
#
loop_
_entity_poly.entity_id
_entity_poly.type
_entity_poly.pdbx_seq_one_letter_code
_entity_poly.pdbx_strand_id
1 'polypeptide(L)'
;YRFFGEPVVEACVENGASCIDISGEPQFLEGMYLKYNGKAAGKGVYIIGSCGFDSIPADMGVLYTRDKLKGTLTAVESFLMVKSGPEGSCIHDGTWKSAVYGLADQDNLRKLRKKIGYAPVPVVGAKLKRRGLVFYNQEFKQYSIPFMGSDVSVVKRSQRYLHTELKETPVQYGAYVNIGGLGSVIKLMFAGIFFLLLVKFSFGRKLLTKYPEFFSAGRFTKKGPTQKQMDGTSFTMTFFGEGYSEGQDPQNGKPNVKICTEVKGPEPGYVATPIAMVQAAVSLLEDTDCLPKQGGVYSPGAAFSKTRLIDRLNKRGVEFSVISKPEV
;
A
#
# COMPACT_ATOMS: atom_id res chain seq x y z
N TYR A 1 6.15 -12.85 -5.59
CA TYR A 1 5.37 -12.82 -6.85
C TYR A 1 6.24 -12.66 -8.08
N ARG A 2 7.24 -11.77 -8.09
CA ARG A 2 8.02 -11.45 -9.29
C ARG A 2 8.61 -12.63 -10.10
N PHE A 3 8.86 -13.77 -9.46
CA PHE A 3 9.46 -14.93 -10.10
C PHE A 3 8.45 -15.96 -10.62
N PHE A 4 7.26 -16.03 -10.03
CA PHE A 4 6.33 -17.16 -10.22
C PHE A 4 4.87 -16.73 -10.36
N GLY A 5 4.55 -15.44 -10.20
CA GLY A 5 3.17 -14.95 -10.22
C GLY A 5 2.60 -14.77 -11.63
N GLU A 6 3.46 -14.49 -12.61
CA GLU A 6 3.00 -14.20 -13.98
C GLU A 6 2.29 -15.39 -14.63
N PRO A 7 2.80 -16.64 -14.57
CA PRO A 7 2.09 -17.80 -15.13
C PRO A 7 0.67 -17.99 -14.57
N VAL A 8 0.44 -17.60 -13.30
CA VAL A 8 -0.90 -17.68 -12.68
C VAL A 8 -1.83 -16.63 -13.28
N VAL A 9 -1.37 -15.38 -13.41
CA VAL A 9 -2.13 -14.29 -14.04
C VAL A 9 -2.44 -14.62 -15.49
N GLU A 10 -1.45 -15.13 -16.22
CA GLU A 10 -1.60 -15.56 -17.61
C GLU A 10 -2.66 -16.63 -17.74
N ALA A 11 -2.58 -17.71 -16.97
CA ALA A 11 -3.56 -18.80 -17.00
C ALA A 11 -4.98 -18.29 -16.67
N CYS A 12 -5.13 -17.42 -15.67
CA CYS A 12 -6.41 -16.80 -15.33
C CYS A 12 -6.99 -16.02 -16.53
N VAL A 13 -6.21 -15.12 -17.13
CA VAL A 13 -6.66 -14.32 -18.28
C VAL A 13 -6.96 -15.23 -19.48
N GLU A 14 -6.10 -16.20 -19.79
CA GLU A 14 -6.29 -17.12 -20.92
C GLU A 14 -7.50 -18.03 -20.77
N ASN A 15 -7.96 -18.30 -19.55
CA ASN A 15 -9.12 -19.15 -19.29
C ASN A 15 -10.38 -18.38 -18.87
N GLY A 16 -10.36 -17.04 -18.90
CA GLY A 16 -11.55 -16.24 -18.56
C GLY A 16 -11.87 -16.22 -17.05
N ALA A 17 -10.85 -16.37 -16.21
CA ALA A 17 -10.96 -16.25 -14.76
C ALA A 17 -10.35 -14.93 -14.25
N SER A 18 -11.06 -14.27 -13.33
CA SER A 18 -10.50 -13.16 -12.56
C SER A 18 -9.49 -13.66 -11.52
N CYS A 19 -8.54 -12.81 -11.14
CA CYS A 19 -7.46 -13.15 -10.20
C CYS A 19 -7.23 -12.00 -9.22
N ILE A 20 -6.95 -12.34 -7.96
CA ILE A 20 -6.46 -11.40 -6.96
C ILE A 20 -5.13 -11.89 -6.38
N ASP A 21 -4.25 -10.98 -6.02
CA ASP A 21 -2.99 -11.29 -5.34
C ASP A 21 -2.76 -10.40 -4.11
N ILE A 22 -1.76 -10.73 -3.29
CA ILE A 22 -1.31 -9.93 -2.15
C ILE A 22 0.10 -9.37 -2.38
N SER A 23 0.47 -9.10 -3.63
CA SER A 23 1.81 -8.64 -3.97
C SER A 23 2.05 -7.19 -3.54
N GLY A 24 3.12 -6.97 -2.77
CA GLY A 24 3.70 -5.66 -2.49
C GLY A 24 4.87 -5.29 -3.41
N GLU A 25 4.99 -5.89 -4.61
CA GLU A 25 6.13 -5.71 -5.52
C GLU A 25 5.73 -4.83 -6.73
N PRO A 26 6.03 -3.51 -6.77
CA PRO A 26 5.58 -2.62 -7.84
C PRO A 26 5.94 -3.07 -9.25
N GLN A 27 7.11 -3.69 -9.43
CA GLN A 27 7.53 -4.18 -10.75
C GLN A 27 6.66 -5.34 -11.24
N PHE A 28 6.25 -6.24 -10.35
CA PHE A 28 5.32 -7.31 -10.70
C PHE A 28 3.95 -6.72 -11.07
N LEU A 29 3.40 -5.87 -10.17
CA LEU A 29 2.08 -5.27 -10.33
C LEU A 29 1.93 -4.46 -11.63
N GLU A 30 2.90 -3.58 -11.92
CA GLU A 30 2.90 -2.76 -13.13
C GLU A 30 3.27 -3.60 -14.38
N GLY A 31 4.01 -4.70 -14.19
CA GLY A 31 4.31 -5.65 -15.25
C GLY A 31 3.06 -6.38 -15.73
N MET A 32 2.22 -6.82 -14.78
CA MET A 32 0.93 -7.44 -15.10
C MET A 32 0.02 -6.45 -15.81
N TYR A 33 0.01 -5.18 -15.40
CA TYR A 33 -0.73 -4.15 -16.12
C TYR A 33 -0.26 -4.00 -17.57
N LEU A 34 1.05 -3.84 -17.80
CA LEU A 34 1.59 -3.67 -19.14
C LEU A 34 1.27 -4.86 -20.07
N LYS A 35 1.33 -6.08 -19.54
CA LYS A 35 1.17 -7.31 -20.34
C LYS A 35 -0.29 -7.73 -20.54
N TYR A 36 -1.13 -7.57 -19.53
CA TYR A 36 -2.44 -8.22 -19.47
C TYR A 36 -3.63 -7.27 -19.41
N ASN A 37 -3.46 -5.95 -19.23
CA ASN A 37 -4.60 -5.02 -19.10
C ASN A 37 -5.57 -5.11 -20.30
N GLY A 38 -5.05 -5.07 -21.53
CA GLY A 38 -5.88 -5.20 -22.74
C GLY A 38 -6.52 -6.58 -22.92
N LYS A 39 -5.78 -7.66 -22.62
CA LYS A 39 -6.29 -9.04 -22.72
C LYS A 39 -7.40 -9.31 -21.70
N ALA A 40 -7.20 -8.87 -20.47
CA ALA A 40 -8.19 -8.97 -19.39
C ALA A 40 -9.45 -8.17 -19.71
N ALA A 41 -9.29 -6.95 -20.23
CA ALA A 41 -10.38 -6.11 -20.71
C ALA A 41 -11.20 -6.75 -21.83
N GLY A 42 -10.54 -7.34 -22.83
CA GLY A 42 -11.21 -8.03 -23.94
C GLY A 42 -11.99 -9.29 -23.51
N LYS A 43 -11.66 -9.87 -22.36
CA LYS A 43 -12.34 -11.04 -21.80
C LYS A 43 -13.31 -10.73 -20.66
N GLY A 44 -13.40 -9.46 -20.24
CA GLY A 44 -14.26 -9.07 -19.12
C GLY A 44 -13.80 -9.63 -17.76
N VAL A 45 -12.51 -9.98 -17.61
CA VAL A 45 -11.95 -10.50 -16.35
C VAL A 45 -11.16 -9.43 -15.61
N TYR A 46 -11.09 -9.56 -14.28
CA TYR A 46 -10.43 -8.60 -13.41
C TYR A 46 -9.17 -9.20 -12.79
N ILE A 47 -8.04 -8.53 -12.96
CA ILE A 47 -6.78 -8.85 -12.29
C ILE A 47 -6.50 -7.74 -11.27
N ILE A 48 -6.69 -8.02 -9.99
CA ILE A 48 -6.59 -7.01 -8.93
C ILE A 48 -5.40 -7.34 -8.03
N GLY A 49 -4.34 -6.55 -8.16
CA GLY A 49 -3.12 -6.74 -7.38
C GLY A 49 -3.17 -6.06 -6.02
N SER A 50 -2.32 -6.50 -5.09
CA SER A 50 -2.13 -5.88 -3.77
C SER A 50 -3.36 -5.91 -2.84
N CYS A 51 -4.18 -6.95 -2.94
CA CYS A 51 -5.34 -7.21 -2.08
C CYS A 51 -4.96 -7.76 -0.68
N GLY A 52 -3.84 -7.31 -0.11
CA GLY A 52 -3.37 -7.67 1.23
C GLY A 52 -3.10 -6.45 2.09
N PHE A 53 -2.49 -6.64 3.26
CA PHE A 53 -2.09 -5.53 4.14
C PHE A 53 -1.14 -4.54 3.45
N ASP A 54 -0.28 -5.03 2.56
CA ASP A 54 0.71 -4.22 1.83
C ASP A 54 0.10 -3.09 1.01
N SER A 55 -1.22 -3.02 0.77
CA SER A 55 -1.84 -1.83 0.16
C SER A 55 -3.33 -1.59 0.44
N ILE A 56 -4.15 -2.58 0.85
CA ILE A 56 -5.58 -2.32 1.10
C ILE A 56 -5.80 -1.24 2.18
N PRO A 57 -5.15 -1.31 3.37
CA PRO A 57 -5.29 -0.27 4.39
C PRO A 57 -4.92 1.12 3.88
N ALA A 58 -3.80 1.22 3.15
CA ALA A 58 -3.32 2.48 2.57
C ALA A 58 -4.28 3.03 1.52
N ASP A 59 -4.64 2.20 0.54
CA ASP A 59 -5.38 2.60 -0.65
C ASP A 59 -6.85 2.89 -0.33
N MET A 60 -7.51 1.97 0.36
CA MET A 60 -8.87 2.19 0.84
C MET A 60 -8.92 3.26 1.94
N GLY A 61 -7.84 3.45 2.71
CA GLY A 61 -7.74 4.49 3.74
C GLY A 61 -7.74 5.90 3.17
N VAL A 62 -7.10 6.12 2.02
CA VAL A 62 -7.19 7.40 1.29
C VAL A 62 -8.62 7.65 0.81
N LEU A 63 -9.30 6.63 0.26
CA LEU A 63 -10.70 6.76 -0.19
C LEU A 63 -11.64 7.02 0.97
N TYR A 64 -11.51 6.28 2.07
CA TYR A 64 -12.27 6.49 3.29
C TYR A 64 -12.07 7.92 3.83
N THR A 65 -10.83 8.41 3.87
CA THR A 65 -10.52 9.78 4.31
C THR A 65 -11.19 10.82 3.42
N ARG A 66 -11.16 10.62 2.10
CA ARG A 66 -11.83 11.49 1.13
C ARG A 66 -13.33 11.52 1.37
N ASP A 67 -13.94 10.36 1.51
CA ASP A 67 -15.40 10.22 1.62
C ASP A 67 -15.93 10.75 2.97
N LYS A 68 -15.07 10.87 3.99
CA LYS A 68 -15.41 11.46 5.30
C LYS A 68 -15.12 12.97 5.40
N LEU A 69 -14.31 13.53 4.50
CA LEU A 69 -14.05 14.97 4.48
C LEU A 69 -15.22 15.70 3.81
N LYS A 70 -15.80 16.68 4.50
CA LYS A 70 -16.77 17.60 3.90
C LYS A 70 -16.03 18.65 3.06
N GLY A 71 -16.03 18.47 1.74
CA GLY A 71 -15.33 19.33 0.81
C GLY A 71 -14.45 18.51 -0.15
N THR A 72 -13.35 19.10 -0.60
CA THR A 72 -12.42 18.45 -1.54
C THR A 72 -11.10 18.09 -0.85
N LEU A 73 -10.85 16.80 -0.65
CA LEU A 73 -9.57 16.31 -0.16
C LEU A 73 -8.52 16.41 -1.28
N THR A 74 -7.34 16.96 -0.98
CA THR A 74 -6.29 17.18 -1.99
C THR A 74 -4.95 16.56 -1.62
N ALA A 75 -4.69 16.35 -0.33
CA ALA A 75 -3.46 15.73 0.15
C ALA A 75 -3.71 14.85 1.37
N VAL A 76 -2.99 13.74 1.46
CA VAL A 76 -3.00 12.82 2.60
C VAL A 76 -1.57 12.38 2.91
N GLU A 77 -1.19 12.45 4.19
CA GLU A 77 -0.03 11.74 4.74
C GLU A 77 -0.52 10.59 5.62
N SER A 78 -0.03 9.37 5.39
CA SER A 78 -0.29 8.22 6.24
C SER A 78 0.92 7.83 7.08
N PHE A 79 0.66 7.36 8.30
CA PHE A 79 1.67 6.94 9.26
C PHE A 79 1.32 5.56 9.80
N LEU A 80 2.10 4.56 9.42
CA LEU A 80 1.99 3.19 9.92
C LEU A 80 2.72 3.05 11.27
N MET A 81 2.05 2.42 12.22
CA MET A 81 2.60 1.94 13.48
C MET A 81 2.27 0.46 13.64
N VAL A 82 3.27 -0.34 14.03
CA VAL A 82 3.09 -1.75 14.40
C VAL A 82 3.40 -1.88 15.88
N LYS A 83 2.43 -2.34 16.66
CA LYS A 83 2.60 -2.65 18.07
C LYS A 83 2.81 -4.16 18.19
N SER A 84 3.87 -4.55 18.88
CA SER A 84 4.16 -5.96 19.13
C SER A 84 4.12 -6.27 20.63
N GLY A 85 3.74 -7.50 20.95
CA GLY A 85 3.67 -7.99 22.32
C GLY A 85 5.04 -8.34 22.90
N PRO A 86 5.09 -8.89 24.12
CA PRO A 86 6.32 -9.27 24.81
C PRO A 86 7.19 -10.27 24.03
N GLU A 87 6.57 -11.13 23.23
CA GLU A 87 7.25 -12.12 22.37
C GLU A 87 7.87 -11.49 21.10
N GLY A 88 7.78 -10.17 20.96
CA GLY A 88 8.18 -9.43 19.79
C GLY A 88 7.28 -9.74 18.59
N SER A 89 7.84 -9.59 17.39
CA SER A 89 7.17 -9.97 16.16
C SER A 89 8.18 -10.52 15.15
N CYS A 90 7.69 -11.28 14.18
CA CYS A 90 8.51 -11.91 13.16
C CYS A 90 7.78 -11.87 11.81
N ILE A 91 8.54 -11.87 10.73
CA ILE A 91 8.01 -11.91 9.36
C ILE A 91 8.69 -13.07 8.61
N HIS A 92 7.97 -13.73 7.71
CA HIS A 92 8.50 -14.78 6.87
C HIS A 92 9.53 -14.24 5.86
N ASP A 93 10.51 -15.07 5.49
CA ASP A 93 11.61 -14.71 4.59
C ASP A 93 11.16 -14.34 3.16
N GLY A 94 9.90 -14.64 2.82
CA GLY A 94 9.26 -14.23 1.58
C GLY A 94 9.27 -12.71 1.41
N THR A 95 8.88 -11.97 2.45
CA THR A 95 8.90 -10.50 2.45
C THR A 95 10.33 -9.97 2.35
N TRP A 96 11.29 -10.63 3.01
CA TRP A 96 12.71 -10.28 2.92
C TRP A 96 13.25 -10.44 1.49
N LYS A 97 12.93 -11.56 0.83
CA LYS A 97 13.28 -11.79 -0.58
C LYS A 97 12.66 -10.72 -1.48
N SER A 98 11.39 -10.37 -1.27
CA SER A 98 10.73 -9.29 -2.01
C SER A 98 11.45 -7.95 -1.84
N ALA A 99 11.88 -7.60 -0.62
CA ALA A 99 12.65 -6.38 -0.37
C ALA A 99 14.01 -6.39 -1.09
N VAL A 100 14.77 -7.49 -0.97
CA VAL A 100 16.09 -7.67 -1.62
C VAL A 100 15.97 -7.51 -3.13
N TYR A 101 15.03 -8.23 -3.74
CA TYR A 101 14.89 -8.28 -5.18
C TYR A 101 14.15 -7.08 -5.75
N GLY A 102 13.20 -6.50 -5.02
CA GLY A 102 12.54 -5.26 -5.41
C GLY A 102 13.50 -4.07 -5.44
N LEU A 103 14.39 -3.96 -4.45
CA LEU A 103 15.42 -2.92 -4.43
C LEU A 103 16.48 -3.13 -5.52
N ALA A 104 16.88 -4.38 -5.78
CA ALA A 104 17.80 -4.67 -6.89
C ALA A 104 17.20 -4.41 -8.28
N ASP A 105 15.88 -4.31 -8.41
CA ASP A 105 15.19 -4.18 -9.70
C ASP A 105 14.65 -2.77 -10.00
N GLN A 106 15.04 -1.77 -9.21
CA GLN A 106 14.54 -0.38 -9.34
C GLN A 106 14.73 0.22 -10.75
N ASP A 107 15.84 -0.09 -11.43
CA ASP A 107 16.08 0.40 -12.78
C ASP A 107 15.13 -0.22 -13.81
N ASN A 108 14.81 -1.50 -13.65
CA ASN A 108 13.83 -2.17 -14.51
C ASN A 108 12.42 -1.65 -14.23
N LEU A 109 12.05 -1.38 -12.98
CA LEU A 109 10.81 -0.70 -12.63
C LEU A 109 10.73 0.70 -13.30
N ARG A 110 11.83 1.46 -13.30
CA ARG A 110 11.88 2.77 -13.99
C ARG A 110 11.68 2.62 -15.49
N LYS A 111 12.34 1.64 -16.13
CA LYS A 111 12.15 1.34 -17.57
C LYS A 111 10.73 0.89 -17.87
N LEU A 112 10.15 0.04 -17.03
CA LEU A 112 8.77 -0.43 -17.14
C LEU A 112 7.77 0.73 -17.11
N ARG A 113 7.91 1.64 -16.14
CA ARG A 113 7.08 2.85 -16.05
C ARG A 113 7.16 3.75 -17.28
N LYS A 114 8.36 3.89 -17.86
CA LYS A 114 8.55 4.62 -19.13
C LYS A 114 7.82 3.94 -20.29
N LYS A 115 7.87 2.60 -20.37
CA LYS A 115 7.16 1.82 -21.40
C LYS A 115 5.65 1.92 -21.27
N ILE A 116 5.12 1.89 -20.04
CA ILE A 116 3.68 2.05 -19.81
C ILE A 116 3.21 3.45 -20.24
N GLY A 117 4.06 4.48 -20.07
CA GLY A 117 3.77 5.80 -20.60
C GLY A 117 2.60 6.51 -19.92
N TYR A 118 2.33 6.20 -18.65
CA TYR A 118 1.24 6.87 -17.92
C TYR A 118 1.41 8.39 -17.94
N ALA A 119 0.33 9.11 -18.28
CA ALA A 119 0.25 10.56 -18.07
C ALA A 119 0.56 10.90 -16.59
N PRO A 120 1.10 12.06 -16.23
CA PRO A 120 1.18 12.45 -14.82
C PRO A 120 -0.21 12.49 -14.17
N VAL A 121 -0.35 12.10 -12.90
CA VAL A 121 -1.56 12.43 -12.13
C VAL A 121 -1.47 13.92 -11.81
N PRO A 122 -2.47 14.75 -12.13
CA PRO A 122 -2.37 16.18 -11.91
C PRO A 122 -2.28 16.48 -10.41
N VAL A 123 -1.60 17.58 -10.09
CA VAL A 123 -1.53 18.10 -8.73
C VAL A 123 -2.67 19.10 -8.58
N VAL A 124 -3.59 18.81 -7.66
CA VAL A 124 -4.69 19.69 -7.29
C VAL A 124 -4.45 20.20 -5.87
N GLY A 125 -4.71 21.49 -5.62
CA GLY A 125 -4.45 22.09 -4.32
C GLY A 125 -2.98 22.46 -4.07
N ALA A 126 -2.70 22.84 -2.83
CA ALA A 126 -1.34 23.05 -2.37
C ALA A 126 -0.50 21.77 -2.53
N LYS A 127 0.73 21.92 -3.04
CA LYS A 127 1.64 20.79 -3.23
C LYS A 127 2.02 20.16 -1.89
N LEU A 128 1.80 18.85 -1.76
CA LEU A 128 2.21 18.08 -0.59
C LEU A 128 3.74 18.14 -0.43
N LYS A 129 4.18 18.70 0.70
CA LYS A 129 5.60 18.78 1.05
C LYS A 129 6.07 17.42 1.53
N ARG A 130 6.94 16.77 0.76
CA ARG A 130 7.57 15.50 1.18
C ARG A 130 8.43 15.74 2.41
N ARG A 131 8.30 14.87 3.41
CA ARG A 131 9.15 14.87 4.60
C ARG A 131 10.54 14.32 4.24
N GLY A 132 11.52 14.61 5.11
CA GLY A 132 12.89 14.13 4.98
C GLY A 132 13.02 12.61 5.14
N LEU A 133 14.24 12.08 4.95
CA LEU A 133 14.53 10.64 5.09
C LEU A 133 14.30 10.11 6.51
N VAL A 134 14.54 10.96 7.50
CA VAL A 134 14.23 10.73 8.92
C VAL A 134 13.75 12.06 9.48
N PHE A 135 12.66 12.04 10.24
CA PHE A 135 12.16 13.23 10.93
C PHE A 135 11.45 12.83 12.21
N TYR A 136 11.43 13.72 13.20
CA TYR A 136 10.65 13.52 14.41
C TYR A 136 9.20 13.96 14.17
N ASN A 137 8.26 13.04 14.38
CA ASN A 137 6.84 13.30 14.30
C ASN A 137 6.29 13.63 15.68
N GLN A 138 5.85 14.88 15.85
CA GLN A 138 5.35 15.40 17.13
C GLN A 138 4.04 14.72 17.56
N GLU A 139 3.20 14.32 16.61
CA GLU A 139 1.90 13.69 16.89
C GLU A 139 2.08 12.33 17.58
N PHE A 140 3.02 11.52 17.07
CA PHE A 140 3.29 10.19 17.63
C PHE A 140 4.40 10.18 18.69
N LYS A 141 5.11 11.30 18.87
CA LYS A 141 6.32 11.40 19.70
C LYS A 141 7.37 10.33 19.32
N GLN A 142 7.53 10.08 18.03
CA GLN A 142 8.44 9.08 17.47
C GLN A 142 9.15 9.63 16.24
N TYR A 143 10.28 9.04 15.89
CA TYR A 143 10.88 9.23 14.58
C TYR A 143 10.11 8.45 13.52
N SER A 144 9.97 9.06 12.35
CA SER A 144 9.34 8.47 11.18
C SER A 144 10.30 8.48 10.00
N ILE A 145 10.13 7.51 9.10
CA ILE A 145 10.83 7.41 7.83
C ILE A 145 9.83 7.19 6.70
N PRO A 146 10.16 7.54 5.44
CA PRO A 146 9.34 7.17 4.29
C PRO A 146 9.09 5.66 4.24
N PHE A 147 7.84 5.26 4.01
CA PHE A 147 7.51 3.86 3.80
C PHE A 147 8.04 3.40 2.43
N MET A 148 8.91 2.39 2.44
CA MET A 148 9.59 1.91 1.23
C MET A 148 8.84 0.79 0.50
N GLY A 149 7.59 0.51 0.86
CA GLY A 149 6.74 -0.50 0.23
C GLY A 149 5.96 0.01 -0.97
N SER A 150 4.92 -0.73 -1.35
CA SER A 150 4.13 -0.49 -2.55
C SER A 150 3.08 0.61 -2.44
N ASP A 151 2.69 1.05 -1.23
CA ASP A 151 1.58 1.98 -0.99
C ASP A 151 1.55 3.17 -1.94
N VAL A 152 2.64 3.95 -2.02
CA VAL A 152 2.69 5.14 -2.87
C VAL A 152 2.48 4.78 -4.35
N SER A 153 2.97 3.61 -4.78
CA SER A 153 2.78 3.12 -6.14
C SER A 153 1.34 2.72 -6.41
N VAL A 154 0.72 2.00 -5.47
CA VAL A 154 -0.64 1.47 -5.60
C VAL A 154 -1.68 2.58 -5.48
N VAL A 155 -1.57 3.44 -4.46
CA VAL A 155 -2.43 4.62 -4.28
C VAL A 155 -2.36 5.50 -5.52
N LYS A 156 -1.16 5.77 -6.05
CA LYS A 156 -1.03 6.59 -7.26
C LYS A 156 -1.71 5.97 -8.49
N ARG A 157 -1.72 4.63 -8.61
CA ARG A 157 -2.47 3.93 -9.67
C ARG A 157 -3.98 4.05 -9.46
N SER A 158 -4.45 3.95 -8.22
CA SER A 158 -5.86 4.17 -7.87
C SER A 158 -6.30 5.60 -8.19
N GLN A 159 -5.56 6.61 -7.70
CA GLN A 159 -5.86 8.02 -7.96
C GLN A 159 -5.82 8.37 -9.45
N ARG A 160 -4.94 7.71 -10.23
CA ARG A 160 -4.95 7.83 -11.69
C ARG A 160 -6.28 7.36 -12.28
N TYR A 161 -6.71 6.15 -11.94
CA TYR A 161 -7.95 5.58 -12.47
C TYR A 161 -9.16 6.43 -12.08
N LEU A 162 -9.27 6.84 -10.81
CA LEU A 162 -10.36 7.69 -10.33
C LEU A 162 -10.39 9.03 -11.08
N HIS A 163 -9.22 9.62 -11.36
CA HIS A 163 -9.14 10.86 -12.13
C HIS A 163 -9.50 10.67 -13.61
N THR A 164 -8.93 9.67 -14.30
CA THR A 164 -9.13 9.53 -15.75
C THR A 164 -10.50 8.97 -16.10
N GLU A 165 -10.96 7.97 -15.37
CA GLU A 165 -12.19 7.22 -15.67
C GLU A 165 -13.40 7.76 -14.93
N LEU A 166 -13.24 8.19 -13.66
CA LEU A 166 -14.36 8.66 -12.84
C LEU A 166 -14.43 10.19 -12.72
N LYS A 167 -13.47 10.93 -13.28
CA LYS A 167 -13.37 12.40 -13.21
C LYS A 167 -13.35 12.94 -11.78
N GLU A 168 -12.85 12.14 -10.84
CA GLU A 168 -12.69 12.55 -9.44
C GLU A 168 -11.41 13.38 -9.25
N THR A 169 -11.40 14.24 -8.23
CA THR A 169 -10.22 15.00 -7.84
C THR A 169 -9.16 14.06 -7.27
N PRO A 170 -7.94 13.99 -7.85
CA PRO A 170 -6.89 13.12 -7.34
C PRO A 170 -6.30 13.66 -6.05
N VAL A 171 -6.02 12.75 -5.13
CA VAL A 171 -5.38 13.05 -3.84
C VAL A 171 -3.87 12.81 -3.93
N GLN A 172 -3.09 13.80 -3.52
CA GLN A 172 -1.65 13.65 -3.33
C GLN A 172 -1.38 12.79 -2.10
N TYR A 173 -0.47 11.82 -2.19
CA TYR A 173 -0.25 10.85 -1.12
C TYR A 173 1.23 10.74 -0.70
N GLY A 174 1.47 10.81 0.60
CA GLY A 174 2.74 10.49 1.26
C GLY A 174 2.54 9.37 2.28
N ALA A 175 3.44 8.39 2.31
CA ALA A 175 3.37 7.26 3.23
C ALA A 175 4.64 7.18 4.08
N TYR A 176 4.45 6.99 5.39
CA TYR A 176 5.52 6.96 6.38
C TYR A 176 5.28 5.84 7.39
N VAL A 177 6.35 5.42 8.06
CA VAL A 177 6.30 4.46 9.17
C VAL A 177 6.97 5.06 10.40
N ASN A 178 6.32 4.90 11.54
CA ASN A 178 6.84 5.28 12.85
C ASN A 178 7.76 4.17 13.36
N ILE A 179 9.00 4.52 13.68
CA ILE A 179 10.06 3.56 14.03
C ILE A 179 10.51 3.66 15.50
N GLY A 180 9.87 4.51 16.31
CA GLY A 180 10.21 4.70 17.71
C GLY A 180 11.27 5.79 17.96
N GLY A 181 12.12 5.58 18.96
CA GLY A 181 13.10 6.58 19.40
C GLY A 181 14.40 6.61 18.58
N LEU A 182 15.32 7.50 18.97
CA LEU A 182 16.61 7.70 18.28
C LEU A 182 17.45 6.42 18.21
N GLY A 183 17.37 5.55 19.22
CA GLY A 183 18.06 4.24 19.19
C GLY A 183 17.58 3.34 18.04
N SER A 184 16.29 3.37 17.70
CA SER A 184 15.76 2.62 16.54
C SER A 184 16.26 3.19 15.22
N VAL A 185 16.34 4.52 15.11
CA VAL A 185 16.90 5.22 13.94
C VAL A 185 18.32 4.75 13.68
N ILE A 186 19.18 4.77 14.71
CA ILE A 186 20.59 4.37 14.60
C ILE A 186 20.69 2.91 14.15
N LYS A 187 19.95 2.00 14.79
CA LYS A 187 19.93 0.56 14.43
C LYS A 187 19.51 0.35 12.98
N LEU A 188 18.43 0.99 12.54
CA LEU A 188 17.92 0.88 11.16
C LEU A 188 18.88 1.50 10.14
N MET A 189 19.56 2.59 10.48
CA MET A 189 20.55 3.22 9.60
C MET A 189 21.72 2.27 9.32
N PHE A 190 22.31 1.67 10.36
CA PHE A 190 23.41 0.71 10.18
C PHE A 190 22.97 -0.55 9.42
N ALA A 191 21.81 -1.12 9.79
CA ALA A 191 21.24 -2.27 9.08
C ALA A 191 20.95 -1.95 7.61
N GLY A 192 20.39 -0.76 7.33
CA GLY A 192 20.05 -0.28 6.00
C GLY A 192 21.27 -0.05 5.11
N ILE A 193 22.35 0.55 5.62
CA ILE A 193 23.60 0.74 4.87
C ILE A 193 24.17 -0.62 4.44
N PHE A 194 24.26 -1.56 5.38
CA PHE A 194 24.80 -2.89 5.09
C PHE A 194 23.93 -3.65 4.09
N PHE A 195 22.60 -3.56 4.25
CA PHE A 195 21.64 -4.13 3.31
C PHE A 195 21.82 -3.54 1.90
N LEU A 196 21.88 -2.20 1.76
CA LEU A 196 22.04 -1.53 0.47
C LEU A 196 23.36 -1.87 -0.22
N LEU A 197 24.45 -2.05 0.53
CA LEU A 197 25.74 -2.49 -0.01
C LEU A 197 25.65 -3.90 -0.58
N LEU A 198 25.03 -4.84 0.14
CA LEU A 198 24.93 -6.24 -0.27
C LEU A 198 23.94 -6.46 -1.41
N VAL A 199 22.83 -5.73 -1.47
CA VAL A 199 21.81 -5.89 -2.53
C VAL A 199 22.36 -5.60 -3.93
N LYS A 200 23.35 -4.70 -4.06
CA LYS A 200 23.93 -4.34 -5.37
C LYS A 200 24.60 -5.52 -6.08
N PHE A 201 25.21 -6.44 -5.34
CA PHE A 201 25.98 -7.54 -5.91
C PHE A 201 25.21 -8.86 -5.88
N SER A 202 25.38 -9.69 -6.92
CA SER A 202 24.70 -11.00 -7.01
C SER A 202 25.07 -11.92 -5.85
N PHE A 203 26.34 -11.93 -5.43
CA PHE A 203 26.81 -12.67 -4.26
C PHE A 203 26.16 -12.16 -2.96
N GLY A 204 26.11 -10.84 -2.77
CA GLY A 204 25.47 -10.23 -1.60
C GLY A 204 23.97 -10.57 -1.51
N ARG A 205 23.24 -10.54 -2.63
CA ARG A 205 21.84 -11.01 -2.68
C ARG A 205 21.69 -12.48 -2.29
N LYS A 206 22.57 -13.36 -2.78
CA LYS A 206 22.58 -14.79 -2.37
C LYS A 206 22.80 -14.93 -0.86
N LEU A 207 23.68 -14.12 -0.29
CA LEU A 207 23.96 -14.15 1.14
C LEU A 207 22.77 -13.67 1.98
N LEU A 208 22.19 -12.51 1.62
CA LEU A 208 20.99 -11.96 2.27
C LEU A 208 19.81 -12.94 2.24
N THR A 209 19.61 -13.65 1.12
CA THR A 209 18.48 -14.58 0.96
C THR A 209 18.73 -15.96 1.56
N LYS A 210 19.99 -16.40 1.66
CA LYS A 210 20.34 -17.69 2.28
C LYS A 210 20.29 -17.64 3.81
N TYR A 211 20.68 -16.51 4.41
CA TYR A 211 20.78 -16.33 5.86
C TYR A 211 19.93 -15.14 6.38
N PRO A 212 18.61 -15.08 6.10
CA PRO A 212 17.78 -13.92 6.43
C PRO A 212 17.79 -13.60 7.93
N GLU A 213 17.82 -14.61 8.79
CA GLU A 213 17.81 -14.45 10.25
C GLU A 213 19.05 -13.72 10.77
N PHE A 214 20.21 -14.03 10.20
CA PHE A 214 21.47 -13.35 10.54
C PHE A 214 21.44 -11.88 10.08
N PHE A 215 21.09 -11.64 8.81
CA PHE A 215 21.11 -10.28 8.23
C PHE A 215 19.96 -9.38 8.70
N SER A 216 18.96 -9.95 9.37
CA SER A 216 17.81 -9.21 9.92
C SER A 216 17.73 -9.23 11.44
N ALA A 217 18.75 -9.76 12.13
CA ALA A 217 18.75 -9.93 13.58
C ALA A 217 17.48 -10.66 14.11
N GLY A 218 17.07 -11.73 13.41
CA GLY A 218 15.91 -12.55 13.77
C GLY A 218 14.55 -11.98 13.38
N ARG A 219 14.49 -10.78 12.76
CA ARG A 219 13.23 -10.16 12.35
C ARG A 219 12.54 -10.92 11.21
N PHE A 220 13.31 -11.44 10.26
CA PHE A 220 12.84 -12.27 9.16
C PHE A 220 13.35 -13.70 9.28
N THR A 221 12.45 -14.67 9.33
CA THR A 221 12.77 -16.10 9.51
C THR A 221 12.13 -16.95 8.42
N LYS A 222 12.63 -18.17 8.23
CA LYS A 222 12.00 -19.13 7.31
C LYS A 222 10.72 -19.75 7.85
N LYS A 223 10.49 -19.68 9.16
CA LYS A 223 9.29 -20.24 9.81
C LYS A 223 8.14 -19.24 9.85
N GLY A 224 8.43 -17.94 9.82
CA GLY A 224 7.46 -16.90 10.10
C GLY A 224 7.18 -16.76 11.61
N PRO A 225 6.17 -15.97 11.99
CA PRO A 225 5.83 -15.72 13.39
C PRO A 225 5.16 -16.91 14.06
N THR A 226 5.30 -16.99 15.38
CA THR A 226 4.52 -17.91 16.22
C THR A 226 3.10 -17.38 16.46
N GLN A 227 2.18 -18.24 16.89
CA GLN A 227 0.82 -17.82 17.25
C GLN A 227 0.83 -16.71 18.31
N LYS A 228 1.65 -16.83 19.37
CA LYS A 228 1.76 -15.80 20.41
C LYS A 228 2.27 -14.46 19.87
N GLN A 229 3.21 -14.47 18.92
CA GLN A 229 3.68 -13.25 18.27
C GLN A 229 2.59 -12.61 17.42
N MET A 230 1.77 -13.43 16.74
CA MET A 230 0.62 -12.93 15.98
C MET A 230 -0.46 -12.36 16.91
N ASP A 231 -0.86 -13.09 17.95
CA ASP A 231 -1.88 -12.65 18.91
C ASP A 231 -1.49 -11.36 19.64
N GLY A 232 -0.19 -11.17 19.91
CA GLY A 232 0.34 -9.98 20.56
C GLY A 232 0.62 -8.80 19.62
N THR A 233 0.43 -8.95 18.30
CA THR A 233 0.78 -7.90 17.33
C THR A 233 -0.48 -7.28 16.70
N SER A 234 -0.44 -5.97 16.52
CA SER A 234 -1.48 -5.20 15.84
C SER A 234 -0.86 -4.08 15.00
N PHE A 235 -1.63 -3.53 14.06
CA PHE A 235 -1.23 -2.32 13.35
C PHE A 235 -2.25 -1.20 13.56
N THR A 236 -1.75 0.02 13.41
CA THR A 236 -2.53 1.24 13.27
C THR A 236 -1.93 2.06 12.14
N MET A 237 -2.77 2.54 11.23
CA MET A 237 -2.39 3.43 10.15
C MET A 237 -3.24 4.68 10.23
N THR A 238 -2.63 5.79 10.59
CA THR A 238 -3.30 7.08 10.78
C THR A 238 -3.12 7.94 9.53
N PHE A 239 -4.19 8.59 9.07
CA PHE A 239 -4.22 9.42 7.86
C PHE A 239 -4.54 10.86 8.23
N PHE A 240 -3.62 11.78 7.92
CA PHE A 240 -3.82 13.22 8.03
C PHE A 240 -4.17 13.77 6.66
N GLY A 241 -5.44 14.12 6.48
CA GLY A 241 -5.96 14.70 5.26
C GLY A 241 -6.02 16.22 5.33
N GLU A 242 -5.62 16.88 4.25
CA GLU A 242 -5.78 18.32 4.03
C GLU A 242 -6.56 18.58 2.74
N GLY A 243 -7.48 19.53 2.82
CA GLY A 243 -8.39 19.85 1.73
C GLY A 243 -9.00 21.24 1.82
N TYR A 244 -10.01 21.44 0.97
CA TYR A 244 -10.72 22.70 0.81
C TYR A 244 -12.18 22.49 1.20
N SER A 245 -12.75 23.46 1.91
CA SER A 245 -14.16 23.48 2.25
C SER A 245 -15.05 23.44 1.00
N GLU A 246 -16.29 22.97 1.17
CA GLU A 246 -17.27 22.91 0.08
C GLU A 246 -17.41 24.28 -0.63
N GLY A 247 -17.46 24.25 -1.97
CA GLY A 247 -17.56 25.45 -2.80
C GLY A 247 -16.26 26.24 -3.00
N GLN A 248 -15.18 25.94 -2.29
CA GLN A 248 -13.88 26.55 -2.60
C GLN A 248 -13.16 25.80 -3.72
N ASP A 249 -12.63 26.56 -4.68
CA ASP A 249 -11.80 26.04 -5.76
C ASP A 249 -10.40 25.69 -5.22
N PRO A 250 -9.97 24.42 -5.26
CA PRO A 250 -8.63 24.02 -4.83
C PRO A 250 -7.49 24.66 -5.62
N GLN A 251 -7.75 25.30 -6.77
CA GLN A 251 -6.73 26.06 -7.50
C GLN A 251 -6.37 27.38 -6.82
N ASN A 252 -7.22 27.88 -5.92
CA ASN A 252 -7.08 29.17 -5.27
C ASN A 252 -6.92 29.01 -3.75
N GLY A 253 -5.89 29.63 -3.18
CA GLY A 253 -5.69 29.66 -1.72
C GLY A 253 -5.04 28.41 -1.12
N LYS A 254 -5.07 28.33 0.21
CA LYS A 254 -4.45 27.25 1.00
C LYS A 254 -5.53 26.29 1.52
N PRO A 255 -5.22 25.00 1.72
CA PRO A 255 -6.12 24.07 2.38
C PRO A 255 -6.60 24.63 3.72
N ASN A 256 -7.92 24.62 3.93
CA ASN A 256 -8.58 25.16 5.12
C ASN A 256 -9.40 24.12 5.88
N VAL A 257 -9.43 22.87 5.42
CA VAL A 257 -10.07 21.76 6.14
C VAL A 257 -9.06 20.66 6.40
N LYS A 258 -9.03 20.15 7.62
CA LYS A 258 -8.22 19.00 8.02
C LYS A 258 -9.09 17.88 8.54
N ILE A 259 -8.68 16.64 8.31
CA ILE A 259 -9.33 15.45 8.88
C ILE A 259 -8.27 14.45 9.35
N CYS A 260 -8.52 13.78 10.46
CA CYS A 260 -7.74 12.62 10.87
C CYS A 260 -8.62 11.38 10.85
N THR A 261 -8.22 10.38 10.07
CA THR A 261 -8.84 9.05 10.08
C THR A 261 -7.82 7.99 10.44
N GLU A 262 -8.30 6.81 10.80
CA GLU A 262 -7.46 5.70 11.21
C GLU A 262 -7.98 4.39 10.64
N VAL A 263 -7.05 3.53 10.22
CA VAL A 263 -7.27 2.12 9.97
C VAL A 263 -6.48 1.32 10.99
N LYS A 264 -7.16 0.52 11.81
CA LYS A 264 -6.51 -0.36 12.79
C LYS A 264 -6.91 -1.81 12.55
N GLY A 265 -6.06 -2.74 12.94
CA GLY A 265 -6.36 -4.15 12.82
C GLY A 265 -5.39 -5.06 13.55
N PRO A 266 -5.60 -6.39 13.45
CA PRO A 266 -4.74 -7.39 14.07
C PRO A 266 -3.38 -7.45 13.38
N GLU A 267 -2.59 -8.48 13.64
CA GLU A 267 -1.28 -8.65 13.01
C GLU A 267 -1.37 -8.50 11.47
N PRO A 268 -0.50 -7.67 10.86
CA PRO A 268 -0.64 -7.26 9.47
C PRO A 268 -0.43 -8.38 8.44
N GLY A 269 0.55 -9.26 8.64
CA GLY A 269 1.01 -10.19 7.60
C GLY A 269 0.18 -11.47 7.45
N TYR A 270 -0.35 -12.01 8.54
CA TYR A 270 -0.90 -13.35 8.65
C TYR A 270 -2.32 -13.38 9.20
N VAL A 271 -2.79 -12.28 9.78
CA VAL A 271 -4.21 -12.14 10.19
C VAL A 271 -4.94 -11.14 9.29
N ALA A 272 -4.47 -9.89 9.23
CA ALA A 272 -5.12 -8.84 8.44
C ALA A 272 -5.03 -9.10 6.92
N THR A 273 -3.92 -9.65 6.44
CA THR A 273 -3.74 -9.94 5.00
C THR A 273 -4.72 -10.99 4.48
N PRO A 274 -4.89 -12.18 5.10
CA PRO A 274 -5.93 -13.12 4.69
C PRO A 274 -7.34 -12.55 4.80
N ILE A 275 -7.65 -11.76 5.85
CA ILE A 275 -8.94 -11.07 5.95
C ILE A 275 -9.15 -10.16 4.75
N ALA A 276 -8.17 -9.33 4.42
CA ALA A 276 -8.25 -8.38 3.31
C ALA A 276 -8.40 -9.09 1.96
N MET A 277 -7.65 -10.17 1.73
CA MET A 277 -7.72 -10.95 0.50
C MET A 277 -9.08 -11.61 0.34
N VAL A 278 -9.61 -12.24 1.39
CA VAL A 278 -10.94 -12.88 1.33
C VAL A 278 -12.03 -11.84 1.12
N GLN A 279 -11.99 -10.70 1.83
CA GLN A 279 -13.02 -9.66 1.62
C GLN A 279 -12.92 -9.03 0.22
N ALA A 280 -11.72 -8.89 -0.35
CA ALA A 280 -11.54 -8.45 -1.74
C ALA A 280 -12.13 -9.46 -2.74
N ALA A 281 -11.92 -10.76 -2.53
CA ALA A 281 -12.53 -11.80 -3.35
C ALA A 281 -14.06 -11.77 -3.27
N VAL A 282 -14.62 -11.62 -2.07
CA VAL A 282 -16.06 -11.52 -1.88
C VAL A 282 -16.61 -10.25 -2.54
N SER A 283 -15.95 -9.11 -2.45
CA SER A 283 -16.38 -7.89 -3.17
C SER A 283 -16.29 -8.05 -4.69
N LEU A 284 -15.29 -8.74 -5.22
CA LEU A 284 -15.21 -9.06 -6.64
C LEU A 284 -16.38 -9.94 -7.12
N LEU A 285 -16.89 -10.83 -6.27
CA LEU A 285 -17.97 -11.75 -6.61
C LEU A 285 -19.38 -11.19 -6.34
N GLU A 286 -19.55 -10.41 -5.26
CA GLU A 286 -20.87 -9.97 -4.79
C GLU A 286 -21.18 -8.50 -5.10
N ASP A 287 -20.18 -7.69 -5.45
CA ASP A 287 -20.35 -6.26 -5.73
C ASP A 287 -20.10 -5.96 -7.23
N THR A 288 -20.50 -6.88 -8.13
CA THR A 288 -20.18 -6.82 -9.57
C THR A 288 -20.64 -5.52 -10.25
N ASP A 289 -21.79 -4.99 -9.87
CA ASP A 289 -22.35 -3.75 -10.43
C ASP A 289 -21.57 -2.50 -9.99
N CYS A 290 -20.74 -2.63 -8.96
CA CYS A 290 -19.90 -1.57 -8.42
C CYS A 290 -18.45 -1.62 -8.93
N LEU A 291 -18.07 -2.66 -9.68
CA LEU A 291 -16.74 -2.79 -10.26
C LEU A 291 -16.53 -1.85 -11.46
N PRO A 292 -15.28 -1.64 -11.91
CA PRO A 292 -15.03 -1.00 -13.20
C PRO A 292 -15.87 -1.62 -14.32
N LYS A 293 -16.43 -0.77 -15.20
CA LYS A 293 -17.32 -1.19 -16.31
C LYS A 293 -16.69 -2.19 -17.27
N GLN A 294 -15.36 -2.24 -17.31
CA GLN A 294 -14.59 -3.16 -18.14
C GLN A 294 -13.69 -4.00 -17.24
N GLY A 295 -13.41 -5.24 -17.67
CA GLY A 295 -12.29 -6.00 -17.12
C GLY A 295 -10.95 -5.30 -17.34
N GLY A 296 -9.89 -5.79 -16.73
CA GLY A 296 -8.58 -5.14 -16.80
C GLY A 296 -7.70 -5.45 -15.60
N VAL A 297 -6.60 -4.70 -15.47
CA VAL A 297 -5.65 -4.85 -14.36
C VAL A 297 -5.74 -3.62 -13.44
N TYR A 298 -6.19 -3.85 -12.21
CA TYR A 298 -6.53 -2.78 -11.27
C TYR A 298 -5.70 -2.84 -9.98
N SER A 299 -5.59 -1.69 -9.32
CA SER A 299 -5.26 -1.60 -7.89
C SER A 299 -6.55 -1.75 -7.06
N PRO A 300 -6.44 -2.03 -5.74
CA PRO A 300 -7.62 -2.22 -4.89
C PRO A 300 -8.54 -0.99 -4.89
N GLY A 301 -8.00 0.22 -4.72
CA GLY A 301 -8.78 1.45 -4.72
C GLY A 301 -9.40 1.77 -6.09
N ALA A 302 -8.81 1.33 -7.20
CA ALA A 302 -9.43 1.47 -8.51
C ALA A 302 -10.61 0.51 -8.70
N ALA A 303 -10.46 -0.74 -8.26
CA ALA A 303 -11.48 -1.78 -8.43
C ALA A 303 -12.63 -1.66 -7.43
N PHE A 304 -12.32 -1.28 -6.19
CA PHE A 304 -13.21 -1.42 -5.05
C PHE A 304 -13.75 -0.10 -4.50
N SER A 305 -13.44 1.06 -5.10
CA SER A 305 -13.86 2.38 -4.61
C SER A 305 -15.36 2.57 -4.41
N LYS A 306 -16.19 1.85 -5.18
CA LYS A 306 -17.65 1.92 -5.10
C LYS A 306 -18.29 0.67 -4.47
N THR A 307 -17.47 -0.24 -3.95
CA THR A 307 -17.92 -1.52 -3.39
C THR A 307 -18.11 -1.46 -1.89
N ARG A 308 -18.57 -2.56 -1.28
CA ARG A 308 -18.76 -2.69 0.17
C ARG A 308 -17.51 -3.18 0.90
N LEU A 309 -16.33 -3.12 0.26
CA LEU A 309 -15.10 -3.69 0.82
C LEU A 309 -14.76 -3.11 2.20
N ILE A 310 -14.85 -1.79 2.40
CA ILE A 310 -14.60 -1.17 3.72
C ILE A 310 -15.56 -1.69 4.78
N ASP A 311 -16.85 -1.82 4.46
CA ASP A 311 -17.85 -2.34 5.41
C ASP A 311 -17.58 -3.80 5.78
N ARG A 312 -17.13 -4.60 4.81
CA ARG A 312 -16.73 -6.01 5.03
C ARG A 312 -15.49 -6.11 5.90
N LEU A 313 -14.49 -5.27 5.66
CA LEU A 313 -13.27 -5.19 6.47
C LEU A 313 -13.58 -4.80 7.92
N ASN A 314 -14.42 -3.77 8.12
CA ASN A 314 -14.87 -3.32 9.44
C ASN A 314 -15.49 -4.47 10.24
N LYS A 315 -16.37 -5.26 9.61
CA LYS A 315 -17.01 -6.43 10.23
C LYS A 315 -16.05 -7.58 10.58
N ARG A 316 -14.80 -7.53 10.10
CA ARG A 316 -13.78 -8.57 10.28
C ARG A 316 -12.52 -8.06 10.98
N GLY A 317 -12.60 -6.92 11.68
CA GLY A 317 -11.53 -6.42 12.54
C GLY A 317 -10.43 -5.63 11.83
N VAL A 318 -10.63 -5.22 10.58
CA VAL A 318 -9.83 -4.19 9.92
C VAL A 318 -10.70 -2.93 9.87
N GLU A 319 -10.57 -2.10 10.90
CA GLU A 319 -11.53 -1.05 11.25
C GLU A 319 -11.08 0.32 10.75
N PHE A 320 -11.96 0.99 10.01
CA PHE A 320 -11.82 2.36 9.52
C PHE A 320 -12.64 3.31 10.39
N SER A 321 -12.03 4.38 10.89
CA SER A 321 -12.70 5.32 11.80
C SER A 321 -12.22 6.76 11.61
N VAL A 322 -13.04 7.74 12.02
CA VAL A 322 -12.65 9.16 12.08
C VAL A 322 -12.17 9.45 13.50
N ILE A 323 -10.95 9.96 13.66
CA ILE A 323 -10.32 10.24 14.96
C ILE A 323 -10.51 11.70 15.36
N SER A 324 -10.40 12.63 14.41
CA SER A 324 -10.78 14.03 14.60
C SER A 324 -11.72 14.47 13.47
N LYS A 325 -12.83 15.11 13.86
CA LYS A 325 -13.80 15.65 12.90
C LYS A 325 -13.19 16.81 12.12
N PRO A 326 -13.71 17.11 10.91
CA PRO A 326 -13.21 18.22 10.12
C PRO A 326 -13.21 19.53 10.92
N GLU A 327 -12.03 20.10 11.14
CA GLU A 327 -11.87 21.45 11.67
C GLU A 327 -11.82 22.40 10.46
N VAL A 328 -12.71 23.39 10.45
CA VAL A 328 -12.81 24.49 9.47
C VAL A 328 -12.11 25.71 10.03
#